data_AF-A0AB34AIQ0-F1
#
_entry.id   AF-A0AB34AIQ0-F1
#
_cell.length_a   1.000
_cell.length_b   1.000
_cell.length_c   1.000
_cell.angle_alpha   90.00
_cell.angle_beta   90.00
_cell.angle_gamma   90.00
#
_symmetry.space_group_name_H-M   'P 1'
#
loop_
_entity.id
_entity.type
_entity.pdbx_description
1 polymer ?
#
loop_
_entity_poly.entity_id
_entity_poly.type
_entity_poly.pdbx_seq_one_letter_code
_entity_poly.pdbx_strand_id
1 'polypeptide(L)'
;MRRMFVLDLLNLFFIAVGYMLMITLILLSFDFLQIKTTGSVFLESLSSVTIFQFFSNPIFNGLFTLFLIVSSLIFLYKAFELYQKNK
;
A
#
# COMPACT_ATOMS: atom_id res chain seq x y z
N MET A 1 19.23 -22.93 3.19
CA MET A 1 18.85 -21.64 3.83
C MET A 1 18.51 -20.56 2.81
N ARG A 2 19.40 -20.17 1.88
CA ARG A 2 19.10 -19.11 0.88
C ARG A 2 17.81 -19.29 0.07
N ARG A 3 17.48 -20.51 -0.38
CA ARG A 3 16.22 -20.80 -1.11
C ARG A 3 14.97 -20.58 -0.26
N MET A 4 15.03 -20.90 1.04
CA MET A 4 13.91 -20.73 1.97
C MET A 4 13.67 -19.25 2.26
N PHE A 5 14.74 -18.47 2.47
CA PHE A 5 14.67 -17.01 2.58
C PHE A 5 14.03 -16.34 1.37
N VAL A 6 14.41 -16.75 0.15
CA VAL A 6 13.83 -16.17 -1.08
C VAL A 6 12.34 -16.52 -1.22
N LEU A 7 11.95 -17.75 -0.87
CA LEU A 7 10.53 -18.15 -0.88
C LEU A 7 9.71 -17.38 0.15
N ASP A 8 10.23 -17.18 1.35
CA ASP A 8 9.55 -16.41 2.40
C ASP A 8 9.41 -14.93 2.01
N LEU A 9 10.45 -14.34 1.38
CA LEU A 9 10.40 -12.98 0.87
C LEU A 9 9.39 -12.83 -0.27
N LEU A 10 9.32 -13.81 -1.18
CA LEU A 10 8.32 -13.86 -2.24
C LEU A 10 6.91 -13.96 -1.67
N ASN A 11 6.69 -14.83 -0.68
CA ASN A 11 5.39 -14.95 -0.02
C ASN A 11 4.97 -13.64 0.63
N LEU A 12 5.88 -12.98 1.36
CA LEU A 12 5.62 -11.68 1.96
C LEU A 12 5.27 -10.62 0.91
N PHE A 13 5.99 -10.63 -0.22
CA PHE A 13 5.71 -9.73 -1.34
C PHE A 13 4.32 -9.98 -1.94
N PHE A 14 3.95 -11.24 -2.21
CA PHE A 14 2.62 -11.57 -2.74
C PHE A 14 1.49 -11.19 -1.78
N ILE A 15 1.70 -11.36 -0.48
CA ILE A 15 0.73 -10.93 0.54
C ILE A 15 0.56 -9.41 0.49
N ALA A 16 1.67 -8.64 0.50
CA ALA A 16 1.63 -7.19 0.44
C ALA A 16 0.95 -6.67 -0.84
N VAL A 17 1.27 -7.27 -1.99
CA VAL A 17 0.65 -6.95 -3.28
C VAL A 17 -0.84 -7.30 -3.26
N GLY A 18 -1.22 -8.47 -2.73
CA GLY A 18 -2.61 -8.89 -2.64
C GLY A 18 -3.46 -7.93 -1.82
N TYR A 19 -2.96 -7.48 -0.66
CA TYR A 19 -3.65 -6.46 0.14
C TYR A 19 -3.75 -5.12 -0.59
N MET A 20 -2.67 -4.66 -1.23
CA MET A 20 -2.71 -3.42 -2.02
C MET A 20 -3.72 -3.50 -3.17
N LEU A 21 -3.83 -4.65 -3.83
CA LEU A 21 -4.79 -4.88 -4.90
C LEU A 21 -6.23 -4.79 -4.37
N MET A 22 -6.52 -5.44 -3.24
CA MET A 22 -7.83 -5.35 -2.59
C MET A 22 -8.18 -3.91 -2.18
N ILE A 23 -7.23 -3.17 -1.58
CA ILE A 23 -7.42 -1.76 -1.23
C ILE A 23 -7.72 -0.94 -2.49
N THR A 24 -6.98 -1.17 -3.57
CA THR A 24 -7.19 -0.48 -4.85
C THR A 24 -8.60 -0.73 -5.38
N LEU A 25 -9.08 -1.98 -5.38
CA LEU A 25 -10.42 -2.32 -5.86
C LEU A 25 -11.52 -1.68 -5.01
N ILE A 26 -11.35 -1.64 -3.69
CA ILE A 26 -12.29 -0.99 -2.78
C ILE A 26 -12.34 0.52 -3.05
N LEU A 27 -11.18 1.17 -3.11
CA LEU A 27 -11.10 2.61 -3.40
C LEU A 27 -11.68 2.94 -4.78
N LEU A 28 -11.43 2.09 -5.78
CA LEU A 28 -11.97 2.25 -7.13
C LEU A 28 -13.49 2.12 -7.12
N SER A 29 -14.03 1.18 -6.37
CA SER A 29 -15.47 1.02 -6.19
C SER A 29 -16.10 2.25 -5.53
N PHE A 30 -15.46 2.82 -4.51
CA PHE A 30 -15.94 4.03 -3.84
C PHE A 30 -15.85 5.29 -4.72
N ASP A 31 -14.79 5.40 -5.53
CA ASP A 31 -14.63 6.47 -6.51
C ASP A 31 -15.70 6.38 -7.61
N PHE A 32 -15.95 5.17 -8.12
CA PHE A 32 -16.98 4.91 -9.11
C PHE A 32 -18.39 5.24 -8.59
N LEU A 33 -18.68 4.91 -7.33
CA LEU A 33 -19.94 5.23 -6.66
C LEU A 33 -20.04 6.70 -6.20
N GLN A 34 -19.02 7.52 -6.46
CA GLN A 34 -18.95 8.94 -6.10
C GLN A 34 -19.27 9.20 -4.62
N ILE A 35 -18.75 8.33 -3.74
CA ILE A 35 -18.99 8.46 -2.31
C ILE A 35 -18.40 9.78 -1.81
N LYS A 36 -19.25 10.60 -1.17
CA LYS A 36 -18.81 11.86 -0.56
C LYS A 36 -17.88 11.58 0.61
N THR A 37 -16.65 12.05 0.50
CA THR A 37 -15.64 12.01 1.55
C THR A 37 -15.50 13.38 2.20
N THR A 38 -15.33 13.43 3.52
CA THR A 38 -15.10 14.68 4.25
C THR A 38 -13.63 15.09 4.24
N GLY A 39 -13.38 16.41 4.18
CA GLY A 39 -12.09 17.06 3.94
C GLY A 39 -11.04 16.80 5.02
N SER A 40 -10.25 15.75 4.85
CA SER A 40 -9.04 15.52 5.63
C SER A 40 -7.86 16.25 4.98
N VAL A 41 -7.43 17.36 5.60
CA VAL A 41 -6.28 18.17 5.14
C VAL A 41 -5.02 17.32 5.00
N PHE A 42 -4.83 16.33 5.88
CA PHE A 42 -3.70 15.40 5.79
C PHE A 42 -3.75 14.58 4.50
N LEU A 43 -4.90 14.00 4.16
CA LEU A 43 -5.04 13.16 2.97
C LEU A 43 -5.01 13.97 1.67
N GLU A 44 -5.53 15.19 1.69
CA GLU A 44 -5.40 16.12 0.56
C GLU A 44 -3.94 16.57 0.34
N SER A 45 -3.23 16.85 1.43
CA SER A 45 -1.79 17.17 1.35
C SER A 45 -0.97 15.96 0.91
N LEU A 46 -1.32 14.75 1.36
CA LEU A 46 -0.67 13.54 0.89
C LEU A 46 -0.96 13.34 -0.60
N SER A 47 -2.21 13.58 -1.04
CA SER A 47 -2.68 13.50 -2.43
C SER A 47 -1.83 14.36 -3.37
N SER A 48 -1.43 15.56 -2.95
CA SER A 48 -0.67 16.48 -3.80
C SER A 48 0.79 16.05 -4.03
N VAL A 49 1.31 15.18 -3.16
CA VAL A 49 2.66 14.60 -3.25
C VAL A 49 2.64 13.19 -3.87
N THR A 50 1.45 12.67 -4.19
CA THR A 50 1.32 11.33 -4.77
C THR A 50 1.83 11.29 -6.21
N ILE A 51 2.59 10.24 -6.52
CA ILE A 51 3.13 10.00 -7.87
C ILE A 51 2.05 9.37 -8.76
N PHE A 52 1.14 8.59 -8.18
CA PHE A 52 0.10 7.86 -8.89
C PHE A 52 -1.29 8.41 -8.53
N GLN A 53 -1.94 9.06 -9.49
CA GLN A 53 -3.31 9.57 -9.36
C GLN A 53 -4.28 8.60 -10.05
N PHE A 54 -4.56 7.49 -9.40
CA PHE A 54 -5.45 6.45 -9.95
C PHE A 54 -6.94 6.77 -9.78
N PHE A 55 -7.28 7.68 -8.85
CA PHE A 55 -8.66 7.99 -8.49
C PHE A 55 -9.00 9.45 -8.80
N SER A 56 -10.27 9.72 -9.10
CA SER A 56 -10.77 11.06 -9.36
C SER A 56 -10.82 11.89 -8.08
N ASN A 57 -11.13 11.24 -6.94
CA ASN A 57 -11.15 11.90 -5.64
C ASN A 57 -9.74 11.99 -5.03
N PRO A 58 -9.25 13.20 -4.69
CA PRO A 58 -7.92 13.38 -4.09
C PRO A 58 -7.76 12.65 -2.77
N ILE A 59 -8.81 12.53 -1.96
CA ILE A 59 -8.74 11.83 -0.67
C ILE A 59 -8.43 10.33 -0.88
N PHE A 60 -8.96 9.71 -1.95
CA PHE A 60 -8.65 8.32 -2.28
C PHE A 60 -7.22 8.14 -2.79
N ASN A 61 -6.69 9.08 -3.58
CA ASN A 61 -5.26 9.07 -3.95
C ASN A 61 -4.35 9.20 -2.71
N GLY A 62 -4.72 10.08 -1.78
CA GLY A 62 -4.05 10.20 -0.49
C GLY A 62 -4.08 8.90 0.32
N LEU A 63 -5.26 8.28 0.47
CA LEU A 63 -5.37 7.00 1.17
C LEU A 63 -4.57 5.89 0.51
N PHE A 64 -4.65 5.77 -0.81
CA PHE A 64 -3.86 4.79 -1.55
C PHE A 64 -2.36 4.95 -1.30
N THR A 65 -1.88 6.19 -1.32
CA THR A 65 -0.46 6.48 -1.08
C THR A 65 -0.06 6.21 0.36
N LEU A 66 -0.92 6.52 1.33
CA LEU A 66 -0.69 6.18 2.73
C LEU A 66 -0.52 4.67 2.90
N PHE A 67 -1.44 3.87 2.33
CA PHE A 67 -1.37 2.42 2.38
C PHE A 67 -0.14 1.87 1.67
N LEU A 68 0.24 2.45 0.52
CA LEU A 68 1.46 2.07 -0.18
C LEU A 68 2.71 2.31 0.67
N ILE A 69 2.81 3.47 1.32
CA ILE A 69 3.94 3.82 2.21
C ILE A 69 4.00 2.85 3.39
N VAL A 70 2.87 2.66 4.10
CA VAL A 70 2.80 1.77 5.27
C VAL A 70 3.12 0.33 4.87
N SER A 71 2.55 -0.17 3.77
CA SER A 71 2.81 -1.52 3.27
C SER A 71 4.28 -1.70 2.89
N SER A 72 4.90 -0.70 2.25
CA SER A 72 6.32 -0.71 1.91
C SER A 72 7.21 -0.75 3.16
N LEU A 73 6.88 0.04 4.19
CA LEU A 73 7.61 0.04 5.46
C LEU A 73 7.51 -1.31 6.18
N ILE A 74 6.31 -1.90 6.23
CA ILE A 74 6.10 -3.23 6.84
C ILE A 74 6.89 -4.29 6.07
N PHE A 75 6.84 -4.26 4.73
CA PHE A 75 7.59 -5.18 3.89
C PHE A 75 9.09 -5.08 4.14
N LEU A 76 9.65 -3.86 4.15
CA LEU A 76 11.09 -3.64 4.41
C LEU A 76 11.49 -4.10 5.81
N TYR A 77 10.70 -3.77 6.84
CA TYR A 77 10.94 -4.20 8.21
C TYR A 77 10.98 -5.73 8.32
N LYS A 78 9.97 -6.42 7.77
CA LYS A 78 9.90 -7.88 7.78
C LYS A 78 10.96 -8.55 6.93
N ALA A 79 11.32 -7.97 5.78
CA ALA A 79 12.42 -8.45 4.97
C ALA A 79 13.76 -8.38 5.73
N PHE A 80 13.98 -7.30 6.48
CA PHE A 80 15.19 -7.12 7.29
C PHE A 80 15.23 -8.09 8.49
N GLU A 81 14.11 -8.27 9.20
CA GLU A 81 13.98 -9.27 10.27
C GLU A 81 14.29 -10.68 9.76
N LEU A 82 13.71 -11.05 8.62
CA LEU A 82 13.93 -12.36 7.97
C LEU A 82 15.40 -12.54 7.55
N TYR A 83 16.06 -11.47 7.12
CA TYR A 83 17.47 -11.50 6.76
C TYR A 83 18.37 -11.74 7.98
N GLN A 84 18.10 -11.04 9.10
CA GLN A 84 18.84 -11.27 10.34
C GLN A 84 18.68 -12.69 10.88
N LYS A 85 17.46 -13.23 10.83
CA LYS A 85 17.16 -14.58 11.34
C LYS A 85 17.82 -15.70 10.53
N ASN A 86 18.09 -15.46 9.24
CA ASN A 86 18.74 -16.41 8.33
C ASN A 86 20.25 -16.18 8.16
N LYS A 87 20.83 -15.22 8.90
CA LYS A 87 22.28 -15.01 9.01
C LYS A 87 22.85 -15.96 10.05
#